data_AF-A0A397HRP9-F1
#
_entry.id   AF-A0A397HRP9-F1
#
_cell.length_a   1.000
_cell.length_b   1.000
_cell.length_c   1.000
_cell.angle_alpha   90.00
_cell.angle_beta   90.00
_cell.angle_gamma   90.00
#
_symmetry.space_group_name_H-M   'P 1'
#
loop_
_entity.id
_entity.type
_entity.pdbx_description
1 polymer ?
#
loop_
_entity_poly.entity_id
_entity_poly.type
_entity_poly.pdbx_seq_one_letter_code
_entity_poly.pdbx_strand_id
1 'polypeptide(L)'
;MLLAQGISEETIGANLIIVHGDVTDVAAVKRTLMSGGERTLVGKIVSGVGARPVFQLSLTAPIKMDNPHICEQATESIIKALGEIYAEYPDERLRKPVITVISSTGVDGPYDVPFGYQ
;
A
#
# COMPACT_ATOMS: atom_id res chain seq x y z
N MET A 1 -19.92 -4.45 0.70
CA MET A 1 -18.99 -5.34 1.42
C MET A 1 -19.05 -5.15 2.95
N LEU A 2 -19.08 -3.92 3.49
CA LEU A 2 -19.31 -3.70 4.94
C LEU A 2 -20.80 -3.67 5.34
N LEU A 3 -21.67 -3.08 4.50
CA LEU A 3 -23.12 -3.11 4.72
C LEU A 3 -23.68 -4.53 4.77
N ALA A 4 -23.18 -5.41 3.91
CA ALA A 4 -23.55 -6.84 3.88
C ALA A 4 -23.08 -7.60 5.14
N GLN A 5 -22.14 -7.04 5.91
CA GLN A 5 -21.68 -7.57 7.20
C GLN A 5 -22.46 -6.96 8.37
N GLY A 6 -23.50 -6.17 8.12
CA GLY A 6 -24.36 -5.56 9.15
C GLY A 6 -23.80 -4.28 9.78
N ILE A 7 -22.73 -3.70 9.22
CA ILE A 7 -22.23 -2.38 9.68
C ILE A 7 -23.12 -1.28 9.12
N SER A 8 -23.57 -0.35 9.96
CA SER A 8 -24.44 0.76 9.53
C SER A 8 -23.70 1.78 8.66
N GLU A 9 -24.42 2.46 7.75
CA GLU A 9 -23.87 3.55 6.94
C GLU A 9 -23.29 4.68 7.81
N GLU A 10 -23.95 5.00 8.93
CA GLU A 10 -23.48 5.98 9.90
C GLU A 10 -22.11 5.60 10.48
N THR A 11 -21.92 4.33 10.87
CA THR A 11 -20.63 3.85 11.41
C THR A 11 -19.54 3.92 10.36
N ILE A 12 -19.85 3.55 9.10
CA ILE A 12 -18.89 3.61 7.99
C ILE A 12 -18.51 5.07 7.73
N GLY A 13 -19.49 5.96 7.59
CA GLY A 13 -19.25 7.38 7.31
C GLY A 13 -18.46 8.10 8.40
N ALA A 14 -18.59 7.67 9.66
CA ALA A 14 -17.85 8.25 10.78
C ALA A 14 -16.40 7.74 10.92
N ASN A 15 -16.08 6.53 10.45
CA ASN A 15 -14.80 5.87 10.76
C ASN A 15 -13.94 5.50 9.55
N LEU A 16 -14.51 5.49 8.33
CA LEU A 16 -13.79 5.14 7.12
C LEU A 16 -13.61 6.36 6.22
N ILE A 17 -12.35 6.77 6.06
CA ILE A 17 -11.98 7.85 5.14
C ILE A 17 -11.32 7.22 3.92
N ILE A 18 -11.86 7.53 2.74
CA ILE A 18 -11.26 7.12 1.46
C ILE A 18 -10.50 8.32 0.88
N VAL A 19 -9.19 8.19 0.81
CA VAL A 19 -8.32 9.20 0.18
C VAL A 19 -7.98 8.71 -1.22
N HIS A 20 -8.42 9.43 -2.23
CA HIS A 20 -8.10 9.12 -3.62
C HIS A 20 -6.66 9.58 -3.94
N GLY A 21 -5.86 8.70 -4.56
CA GLY A 21 -4.50 9.02 -4.97
C GLY A 21 -3.75 7.81 -5.52
N ASP A 22 -2.52 8.06 -5.94
CA ASP A 22 -1.55 7.05 -6.39
C ASP A 22 -0.46 6.91 -5.32
N VAL A 23 -0.04 5.69 -5.02
CA VAL A 23 1.00 5.43 -4.03
C VAL A 23 2.39 5.88 -4.49
N THR A 24 2.58 6.08 -5.79
CA THR A 24 3.80 6.66 -6.37
C THR A 24 3.86 8.19 -6.18
N ASP A 25 2.74 8.84 -5.87
CA ASP A 25 2.69 10.27 -5.51
C ASP A 25 2.89 10.44 -3.99
N VAL A 26 4.10 10.86 -3.60
CA VAL A 26 4.47 11.11 -2.20
C VAL A 26 3.53 12.11 -1.52
N ALA A 27 3.02 13.12 -2.23
CA ALA A 27 2.09 14.09 -1.64
C ALA A 27 0.73 13.45 -1.32
N ALA A 28 0.24 12.58 -2.21
CA ALA A 28 -0.97 11.80 -1.95
C ALA A 28 -0.77 10.84 -0.76
N VAL A 29 0.37 10.14 -0.71
CA VAL A 29 0.71 9.27 0.43
C VAL A 29 0.77 10.08 1.73
N LYS A 30 1.42 11.25 1.73
CA LYS A 30 1.51 12.13 2.90
C LYS A 30 0.12 12.50 3.46
N ARG A 31 -0.81 12.88 2.58
CA ARG A 31 -2.20 13.19 2.96
C ARG A 31 -2.91 11.99 3.57
N THR A 32 -2.69 10.79 3.03
CA THR A 32 -3.28 9.55 3.54
C THR A 32 -2.72 9.18 4.92
N LEU A 33 -1.42 9.36 5.14
CA LEU A 33 -0.77 9.09 6.43
C LEU A 33 -1.18 10.06 7.54
N MET A 34 -1.55 11.29 7.17
CA MET A 34 -2.05 12.33 8.08
C MET A 34 -3.58 12.30 8.18
N SER A 35 -4.15 11.12 8.47
CA SER A 35 -5.58 10.84 8.73
C SER A 35 -6.59 11.78 8.06
N GLY A 36 -6.46 12.02 6.75
CA GLY A 36 -7.43 12.83 5.99
C GLY A 36 -7.47 14.33 6.34
N GLY A 37 -6.40 14.90 6.92
CA GLY A 37 -6.29 16.34 7.21
C GLY A 37 -6.15 16.68 8.70
N GLU A 38 -6.26 15.69 9.58
CA GLU A 38 -5.91 15.86 10.99
C GLU A 38 -4.39 15.80 11.20
N ARG A 39 -3.88 16.57 12.17
CA ARG A 39 -2.46 16.52 12.57
C ARG A 39 -2.17 15.31 13.45
N THR A 40 -2.57 14.13 12.98
CA THR A 40 -2.38 12.85 13.67
C THR A 40 -1.84 11.84 12.67
N LEU A 41 -0.63 11.35 12.92
CA LEU A 41 -0.03 10.30 12.13
C LEU A 41 -0.73 8.95 12.42
N VAL A 42 -1.02 8.19 11.38
CA VAL A 42 -1.56 6.83 11.53
C VAL A 42 -0.60 5.93 12.33
N GLY A 43 -1.14 5.05 13.17
CA GLY A 43 -0.32 4.12 13.97
C GLY A 43 0.02 2.80 13.25
N LYS A 44 -0.72 2.45 12.19
CA LYS A 44 -0.56 1.20 11.44
C LYS A 44 -0.81 1.46 9.96
N ILE A 45 0.02 0.87 9.12
CA ILE A 45 -0.08 0.94 7.66
C ILE A 45 -0.15 -0.49 7.15
N VAL A 46 -1.18 -0.81 6.36
CA VAL A 46 -1.30 -2.10 5.68
C VAL A 46 -1.21 -1.84 4.19
N SER A 47 -0.16 -2.35 3.55
CA SER A 47 0.05 -2.20 2.10
C SER A 47 -0.28 -3.50 1.39
N GLY A 48 -1.31 -3.47 0.55
CA GLY A 48 -1.63 -4.53 -0.42
C GLY A 48 -1.46 -4.06 -1.85
N VAL A 49 -0.58 -3.07 -2.09
CA VAL A 49 -0.29 -2.59 -3.43
C VAL A 49 0.44 -3.68 -4.22
N GLY A 50 -0.06 -3.98 -5.41
CA GLY A 50 0.53 -4.96 -6.31
C GLY A 50 0.34 -4.56 -7.77
N ALA A 51 1.06 -5.26 -8.64
CA ALA A 51 1.04 -5.05 -10.07
C ALA A 51 -0.09 -5.87 -10.71
N ARG A 52 -0.61 -5.40 -11.85
CA ARG A 52 -1.58 -6.17 -12.63
C ARG A 52 -0.83 -7.06 -13.63
N PRO A 53 -1.21 -8.35 -13.77
CA PRO A 53 -0.69 -9.20 -14.83
C PRO A 53 -1.22 -8.72 -16.20
N VAL A 54 -0.31 -8.67 -17.17
CA VAL A 54 -0.55 -8.33 -18.57
C VAL A 54 -0.04 -9.47 -19.44
N PHE A 55 -0.87 -9.92 -20.37
CA PHE A 55 -0.49 -10.96 -21.32
C PHE A 55 0.35 -10.38 -22.46
N GLN A 56 1.40 -11.10 -22.84
CA GLN A 56 2.26 -10.77 -23.98
C GLN A 56 2.52 -12.01 -24.83
N LEU A 57 2.83 -11.79 -26.11
CA LEU A 57 3.13 -12.88 -27.04
C LEU A 57 4.56 -13.39 -26.80
N SER A 58 4.70 -14.28 -25.82
CA SER A 58 5.96 -14.96 -25.48
C SER A 58 5.67 -16.42 -25.14
N LEU A 59 6.49 -17.33 -25.67
CA LEU A 59 6.36 -18.78 -25.41
C LEU A 59 6.93 -19.18 -24.05
N THR A 60 7.85 -18.39 -23.48
CA THR A 60 8.55 -18.69 -22.23
C THR A 60 8.11 -17.80 -21.07
N ALA A 61 7.54 -16.63 -21.34
CA ALA A 61 7.08 -15.68 -20.33
C ALA A 61 5.80 -14.95 -20.80
N PRO A 62 4.66 -15.66 -20.95
CA PRO A 62 3.43 -15.10 -21.51
C PRO A 62 2.76 -14.06 -20.60
N ILE A 63 3.16 -13.99 -19.33
CA ILE A 63 2.63 -13.06 -18.33
C ILE A 63 3.75 -12.12 -17.90
N LYS A 64 3.47 -10.82 -17.93
CA LYS A 64 4.33 -9.76 -17.43
C LYS A 64 3.55 -8.88 -16.46
N MET A 65 4.20 -8.30 -15.47
CA MET A 65 3.59 -7.27 -14.62
C MET A 65 3.63 -5.91 -15.32
N ASP A 66 2.53 -5.16 -15.28
CA ASP A 66 2.46 -3.79 -15.81
C ASP A 66 3.52 -2.87 -15.17
N ASN A 67 3.72 -2.99 -13.86
CA ASN A 67 4.79 -2.36 -13.11
C ASN A 67 5.46 -3.37 -12.15
N PRO A 68 6.58 -3.99 -12.53
CA PRO A 68 7.28 -4.95 -11.66
C PRO A 68 7.87 -4.33 -10.39
N HIS A 69 8.03 -3.00 -10.34
CA HIS A 69 8.62 -2.29 -9.20
C HIS A 69 7.57 -1.64 -8.28
N ILE A 70 6.27 -1.85 -8.52
CA ILE A 70 5.24 -1.10 -7.78
C ILE A 70 5.28 -1.33 -6.27
N CYS A 71 5.61 -2.53 -5.80
CA CYS A 71 5.72 -2.84 -4.37
C CYS A 71 6.89 -2.08 -3.71
N GLU A 72 8.03 -2.03 -4.40
CA GLU A 72 9.22 -1.28 -4.00
C GLU A 72 8.91 0.22 -3.97
N GLN A 73 8.37 0.75 -5.07
CA GLN A 73 8.00 2.16 -5.22
C GLN A 73 6.98 2.60 -4.17
N ALA A 74 5.98 1.77 -3.88
CA ALA A 74 5.00 2.05 -2.85
C ALA A 74 5.67 2.20 -1.47
N THR A 75 6.56 1.27 -1.13
CA THR A 75 7.28 1.29 0.15
C THR A 75 8.22 2.49 0.23
N GLU A 76 8.93 2.80 -0.86
CA GLU A 76 9.81 3.95 -0.95
C GLU A 76 9.03 5.26 -0.74
N SER A 77 7.89 5.43 -1.42
CA SER A 77 7.02 6.60 -1.26
C SER A 77 6.49 6.74 0.16
N ILE A 78 6.11 5.64 0.83
CA ILE A 78 5.69 5.67 2.23
C ILE A 78 6.83 6.14 3.15
N ILE A 79 8.04 5.59 2.97
CA ILE A 79 9.20 5.98 3.77
C ILE A 79 9.57 7.45 3.53
N LYS A 80 9.55 7.92 2.29
CA LYS A 80 9.78 9.33 1.93
C LYS A 80 8.74 10.24 2.57
N ALA A 81 7.46 9.91 2.44
CA ALA A 81 6.36 10.69 3.03
C ALA A 81 6.48 10.78 4.55
N LEU A 82 6.82 9.67 5.23
CA LEU A 82 7.10 9.68 6.67
C LEU A 82 8.29 10.59 7.00
N GLY A 83 9.37 10.53 6.21
CA GLY A 83 10.53 11.42 6.34
C GLY A 83 10.15 12.90 6.27
N GLU A 84 9.32 13.28 5.29
CA GLU A 84 8.81 14.64 5.13
C GLU A 84 7.91 15.06 6.31
N ILE A 85 6.99 14.19 6.75
CA ILE A 85 6.13 14.44 7.93
C ILE A 85 6.98 14.69 9.16
N TYR A 86 8.02 13.89 9.40
CA TYR A 86 8.88 14.07 10.57
C TYR A 86 9.79 15.29 10.48
N ALA A 87 10.10 15.78 9.29
CA ALA A 87 10.79 17.05 9.10
C ALA A 87 9.87 18.24 9.41
N GLU A 88 8.60 18.15 9.02
CA GLU A 88 7.57 19.17 9.24
C GLU A 88 7.06 19.17 10.70
N TYR A 89 6.93 17.98 11.30
CA TYR A 89 6.38 17.75 12.63
C TYR A 89 7.28 16.79 13.43
N PRO A 90 8.37 17.29 14.06
CA PRO A 90 9.34 16.45 14.77
C PRO A 90 8.74 15.61 15.89
N ASP A 91 7.68 16.09 16.56
CA ASP A 91 7.01 15.40 17.68
C ASP A 91 6.36 14.08 17.27
N GLU A 92 5.92 13.95 16.00
CA GLU A 92 5.32 12.72 15.48
C GLU A 92 6.33 11.57 15.38
N ARG A 93 7.65 11.84 15.47
CA ARG A 93 8.67 10.79 15.53
C ARG A 93 8.52 9.84 16.72
N LEU A 94 7.82 10.27 17.77
CA LEU A 94 7.50 9.44 18.92
C LEU A 94 6.42 8.38 18.60
N ARG A 95 5.70 8.54 17.48
CA ARG A 95 4.57 7.71 17.06
C ARG A 95 4.87 7.04 15.71
N LYS A 96 5.92 6.23 15.67
CA LYS A 96 6.28 5.53 14.43
C LYS A 96 5.22 4.47 14.08
N PRO A 97 4.64 4.49 12.87
CA PRO A 97 3.70 3.47 12.45
C PRO A 97 4.39 2.12 12.26
N VAL A 98 3.64 1.04 12.49
CA VAL A 98 4.00 -0.30 12.03
C VAL A 98 3.51 -0.48 10.60
N ILE A 99 4.39 -0.89 9.70
CA ILE A 99 4.05 -1.20 8.30
C ILE A 99 3.96 -2.72 8.15
N THR A 100 2.79 -3.19 7.73
CA THR A 100 2.56 -4.58 7.32
C THR A 100 2.40 -4.62 5.80
N VAL A 101 3.32 -5.28 5.11
CA VAL A 101 3.26 -5.49 3.66
C VAL A 101 2.66 -6.85 3.38
N ILE A 102 1.63 -6.88 2.54
CA ILE A 102 1.01 -8.11 2.03
C ILE A 102 1.67 -8.41 0.68
N SER A 103 2.41 -9.51 0.62
CA SER A 103 3.05 -10.00 -0.60
C SER A 103 2.48 -11.34 -1.03
N SER A 104 2.74 -11.74 -2.27
CA SER A 104 2.42 -13.08 -2.77
C SER A 104 3.57 -14.06 -2.52
N THR A 105 3.32 -15.35 -2.77
CA THR A 105 4.39 -16.34 -2.90
C THR A 105 5.15 -16.16 -4.21
N GLY A 106 6.36 -16.71 -4.32
CA GLY A 106 7.17 -16.69 -5.56
C GLY A 106 8.01 -15.43 -5.76
N VAL A 107 8.15 -14.59 -4.73
CA VAL A 107 8.95 -13.35 -4.80
C VAL A 107 10.45 -13.65 -4.76
N ASP A 108 10.87 -14.69 -4.01
CA ASP A 108 12.26 -15.19 -3.95
C ASP A 108 12.52 -16.40 -4.89
N GLY A 109 11.74 -16.48 -5.97
CA GLY A 109 11.96 -17.46 -7.05
C GLY A 109 11.36 -18.85 -6.79
N PRO A 110 11.88 -19.90 -7.46
CA PRO A 110 11.20 -21.17 -7.66
C PRO A 110 10.97 -22.01 -6.39
N TYR A 111 11.48 -21.56 -5.24
CA TYR A 111 11.44 -22.30 -3.99
C TYR A 111 10.16 -22.06 -3.18
N ASP A 112 9.44 -20.96 -3.44
CA ASP A 112 8.21 -20.58 -2.72
C ASP A 112 6.93 -21.10 -3.38
N VAL A 113 7.02 -21.69 -4.57
CA VAL A 113 5.86 -22.24 -5.30
C VAL A 113 6.21 -23.57 -5.97
N PRO A 114 5.28 -24.54 -6.02
CA PRO A 114 5.52 -25.81 -6.69
C PRO A 114 5.92 -25.65 -8.16
N PHE A 115 6.72 -26.60 -8.64
CA PHE A 115 7.12 -26.68 -10.06
C PHE A 115 5.88 -26.63 -10.97
N GLY A 116 5.81 -25.63 -11.86
CA GLY A 116 4.67 -25.38 -12.76
C GLY A 116 3.78 -24.17 -12.42
N TYR A 117 4.00 -23.54 -11.25
CA TYR A 117 3.37 -22.28 -10.84
C TYR A 117 4.38 -21.11 -10.77
N GLN A 118 5.53 -21.30 -11.42
CA GLN A 118 6.65 -20.34 -11.53
C GLN A 118 6.50 -19.47 -12.77
#